data_AF-A0A848RTD1-F1
#
_entry.id   AF-A0A848RTD1-F1
#
_cell.length_a   1.000
_cell.length_b   1.000
_cell.length_c   1.000
_cell.angle_alpha   90.00
_cell.angle_beta   90.00
_cell.angle_gamma   90.00
#
_symmetry.space_group_name_H-M   'P 1'
#
loop_
_entity.id
_entity.type
_entity.pdbx_description
1 polymer ?
#
loop_
_entity_poly.entity_id
_entity_poly.type
_entity_poly.pdbx_seq_one_letter_code
_entity_poly.pdbx_strand_id
1 'polypeptide(L)'
;MYLIFDTETTGLPKRWDAPITDTNNWPRCIQIAWQLHDAMGNCIEHQDYLVQPDGFNIPYDAEKIHGISTELAQEQGIPLSDVLEKFNEALGKTKFVVGHNVKFDLNIMGAEFVRGDVANPLQELPVLDTCTEHTASLCQIPGGRYGKFKLPTLTELHEYLFNSPFNEAHNATADVEATTRCFFELIRLGEFTKEQLDVQPDYLQNFKEKYPKEIQLLGLKHINLKKESAKIQERIKKSEDTHISSEEIKQNISELEDIDFVHLHNHSQFSVLQSTISITDLVASAAEHNMPAVALTDHANMMGAFHFVRAVSNHNRTVKAKNKEAIEKGETPIAKEIKPILGCEFFVCDNHEDKATKDDGYQIVFLAKNKNGYHNLAKLSSHAYVDGFYYLPRIDRKLIEEFKEDLIVLTGNLYGEVPSKILNIGENQAEEALLWWKSVFGDDLYVELMRHNQEDEKRVNPVLIELAKKHNIKVVATNNTYYCKKEDANAHDILLCVKAGEKQATPIGRGR
;
A
#
# COMPACT_ATOMS: atom_id res chain seq x y z
N MET A 1 32.66 -5.54 -21.30
CA MET A 1 31.31 -5.11 -21.72
C MET A 1 30.54 -4.75 -20.47
N TYR A 2 29.75 -3.68 -20.55
CA TYR A 2 28.96 -3.17 -19.45
C TYR A 2 27.51 -3.58 -19.66
N LEU A 3 26.89 -4.26 -18.70
CA LEU A 3 25.47 -4.57 -18.70
C LEU A 3 24.78 -3.62 -17.72
N ILE A 4 23.96 -2.72 -18.26
CA ILE A 4 23.12 -1.83 -17.46
C ILE A 4 21.74 -2.47 -17.45
N PHE A 5 21.16 -2.71 -16.28
CA PHE A 5 19.82 -3.29 -16.18
C PHE A 5 19.05 -2.67 -15.00
N ASP A 6 17.73 -2.75 -15.09
CA ASP A 6 16.80 -2.26 -14.08
C ASP A 6 15.56 -3.17 -14.07
N THR A 7 14.88 -3.23 -12.92
CA THR A 7 13.70 -4.07 -12.74
C THR A 7 12.52 -3.32 -12.13
N GLU A 8 11.33 -3.57 -12.67
CA GLU A 8 10.08 -3.26 -11.97
C GLU A 8 9.61 -4.48 -11.19
N THR A 9 8.97 -4.24 -10.05
CA THR A 9 8.62 -5.31 -9.11
C THR A 9 7.22 -5.15 -8.54
N THR A 10 6.69 -6.23 -7.95
CA THR A 10 5.39 -6.21 -7.25
C THR A 10 5.39 -5.41 -5.94
N GLY A 11 6.50 -4.80 -5.51
CA GLY A 11 6.57 -4.03 -4.28
C GLY A 11 7.97 -3.93 -3.69
N LEU A 12 8.07 -3.80 -2.37
CA LEU A 12 9.34 -3.74 -1.65
C LEU A 12 9.55 -5.01 -0.82
N PRO A 13 10.81 -5.41 -0.54
CA PRO A 13 11.09 -6.56 0.31
C PRO A 13 10.61 -6.29 1.74
N LYS A 14 10.13 -7.34 2.41
CA LYS A 14 9.74 -7.26 3.83
C LYS A 14 10.93 -6.84 4.69
N ARG A 15 12.11 -7.37 4.38
CA ARG A 15 13.40 -7.03 4.98
C ARG A 15 14.48 -6.86 3.92
N TRP A 16 15.21 -5.76 4.00
CA TRP A 16 16.27 -5.41 3.05
C TRP A 16 17.56 -6.23 3.20
N ASP A 17 17.72 -6.92 4.32
CA ASP A 17 18.91 -7.71 4.69
C ASP A 17 18.69 -9.23 4.56
N ALA A 18 17.52 -9.68 4.11
CA ALA A 18 17.25 -11.10 3.94
C ALA A 18 18.11 -11.70 2.80
N PRO A 19 18.51 -12.99 2.91
CA PRO A 19 19.22 -13.65 1.81
C PRO A 19 18.30 -13.83 0.60
N ILE A 20 18.87 -13.89 -0.61
CA ILE A 20 18.10 -14.11 -1.85
C ILE A 20 17.39 -15.48 -1.88
N THR A 21 17.83 -16.43 -1.05
CA THR A 21 17.19 -17.74 -0.87
C THR A 21 15.89 -17.66 -0.08
N ASP A 22 15.64 -16.57 0.66
CA ASP A 22 14.35 -16.28 1.28
C ASP A 22 13.43 -15.64 0.23
N THR A 23 13.00 -16.44 -0.74
CA THR A 23 12.24 -15.97 -1.90
C THR A 23 10.87 -15.38 -1.54
N ASN A 24 10.36 -15.63 -0.34
CA ASN A 24 9.11 -15.06 0.16
C ASN A 24 9.27 -13.66 0.75
N ASN A 25 10.51 -13.26 1.08
CA ASN A 25 10.83 -11.91 1.51
C ASN A 25 10.90 -10.93 0.33
N TRP A 26 11.45 -11.39 -0.79
CA TRP A 26 11.70 -10.57 -1.98
C TRP A 26 10.45 -10.50 -2.87
N PRO A 27 10.13 -9.33 -3.45
CA PRO A 27 9.02 -9.20 -4.40
C PRO A 27 9.34 -9.92 -5.72
N ARG A 28 8.34 -9.97 -6.61
CA ARG A 28 8.48 -10.59 -7.94
C ARG A 28 8.94 -9.56 -8.95
N CYS A 29 9.85 -9.95 -9.84
CA CYS A 29 10.17 -9.17 -11.05
C CYS A 29 8.99 -9.24 -12.02
N ILE A 30 8.55 -8.09 -12.52
CA ILE A 30 7.43 -7.95 -13.47
C ILE A 30 7.84 -7.24 -14.76
N GLN A 31 8.96 -6.54 -14.75
CA GLN A 31 9.65 -6.05 -15.94
C GLN A 31 11.15 -6.13 -15.67
N ILE A 32 11.90 -6.50 -16.70
CA ILE A 32 13.35 -6.32 -16.75
C ILE A 32 13.72 -5.68 -18.08
N ALA A 33 14.55 -4.65 -18.02
CA ALA A 33 15.18 -4.07 -19.19
C ALA A 33 16.69 -4.11 -19.02
N TRP A 34 17.42 -4.22 -20.12
CA TRP A 34 18.87 -4.08 -20.10
C TRP A 34 19.44 -3.52 -21.40
N GLN A 35 20.62 -2.94 -21.28
CA GLN A 35 21.48 -2.54 -22.38
C GLN A 35 22.88 -3.12 -22.17
N LEU A 36 23.42 -3.74 -23.22
CA LEU A 36 24.79 -4.25 -23.22
C LEU A 36 25.66 -3.34 -24.10
N HIS A 37 26.71 -2.80 -23.51
CA HIS A 37 27.62 -1.88 -24.17
C HIS A 37 29.04 -2.44 -24.28
N ASP A 38 29.72 -2.07 -25.36
CA ASP A 38 31.17 -2.28 -25.46
C ASP A 38 31.95 -1.36 -24.51
N ALA A 39 33.27 -1.52 -24.49
CA ALA A 39 34.14 -0.70 -23.64
C ALA A 39 34.07 0.80 -23.99
N MET A 40 33.69 1.18 -25.21
CA MET A 40 33.62 2.59 -25.62
C MET A 40 32.19 3.12 -25.60
N GLY A 41 31.27 2.46 -24.90
CA GLY A 41 29.88 2.90 -24.72
C GLY A 41 28.97 2.71 -25.92
N ASN A 42 29.39 1.99 -26.97
CA ASN A 42 28.48 1.66 -28.07
C ASN A 42 27.50 0.57 -27.61
N CYS A 43 26.21 0.79 -27.83
CA CYS A 43 25.16 -0.19 -27.54
C CYS A 43 25.24 -1.35 -28.54
N ILE A 44 25.34 -2.57 -28.03
CA ILE A 44 25.44 -3.82 -28.79
C ILE A 44 24.08 -4.49 -28.90
N GLU A 45 23.35 -4.52 -27.79
CA GLU A 45 21.99 -5.03 -27.70
C GLU A 45 21.24 -4.27 -26.60
N HIS A 46 19.93 -4.16 -26.77
CA HIS A 46 19.01 -3.70 -25.75
C HIS A 46 17.78 -4.61 -25.76
N GLN A 47 17.22 -4.85 -24.58
CA GLN A 47 16.05 -5.70 -24.41
C GLN A 47 15.13 -5.13 -23.33
N ASP A 48 13.84 -5.42 -23.44
CA ASP A 48 12.78 -5.04 -22.52
C ASP A 48 11.73 -6.15 -22.52
N TYR A 49 11.51 -6.76 -21.36
CA TYR A 49 10.57 -7.86 -21.19
C TYR A 49 9.68 -7.62 -19.99
N LEU A 50 8.37 -7.74 -20.20
CA LEU A 50 7.42 -7.98 -19.12
C LEU A 50 7.49 -9.45 -18.71
N VAL A 51 7.44 -9.72 -17.41
CA VAL A 51 7.40 -11.07 -16.87
C VAL A 51 5.94 -11.45 -16.63
N GLN A 52 5.52 -12.55 -17.23
CA GLN A 52 4.18 -13.08 -17.05
C GLN A 52 3.98 -13.55 -15.59
N PRO A 53 2.94 -13.06 -14.88
CA PRO A 53 2.66 -13.53 -13.53
C PRO A 53 2.24 -15.00 -13.53
N ASP A 54 2.79 -15.77 -12.59
CA ASP A 54 2.43 -17.18 -12.35
C ASP A 54 2.26 -17.43 -10.86
N GLY A 55 1.02 -17.66 -10.44
CA GLY A 55 0.64 -17.84 -9.03
C GLY A 55 0.66 -16.57 -8.19
N PHE A 56 0.69 -15.37 -8.80
CA PHE A 56 0.61 -14.09 -8.09
C PHE A 56 -0.06 -13.00 -8.93
N ASN A 57 -0.47 -11.92 -8.26
CA ASN A 57 -1.01 -10.70 -8.87
C ASN A 57 -0.03 -9.55 -8.65
N ILE A 58 -0.06 -8.56 -9.54
CA ILE A 58 0.66 -7.30 -9.36
C ILE A 58 -0.21 -6.39 -8.48
N PRO A 59 0.25 -5.99 -7.28
CA PRO A 59 -0.54 -5.16 -6.38
C PRO A 59 -0.82 -3.77 -6.95
N TYR A 60 -1.99 -3.22 -6.63
CA TYR A 60 -2.43 -1.93 -7.18
C TYR A 60 -1.48 -0.77 -6.80
N ASP A 61 -0.89 -0.79 -5.61
CA ASP A 61 0.07 0.24 -5.21
C ASP A 61 1.39 0.18 -5.99
N ALA A 62 1.81 -1.01 -6.43
CA ALA A 62 2.90 -1.15 -7.38
C ALA A 62 2.48 -0.63 -8.78
N GLU A 63 1.31 -1.05 -9.29
CA GLU A 63 0.76 -0.60 -10.57
C GLU A 63 0.68 0.95 -10.65
N LYS A 64 0.33 1.65 -9.57
CA LYS A 64 0.30 3.13 -9.58
C LYS A 64 1.67 3.77 -9.83
N ILE A 65 2.75 3.09 -9.43
CA ILE A 65 4.12 3.55 -9.58
C ILE A 65 4.54 3.32 -11.03
N HIS A 66 4.69 2.06 -11.45
CA HIS A 66 5.27 1.68 -12.73
C HIS A 66 4.25 1.53 -13.88
N GLY A 67 2.96 1.34 -13.57
CA GLY A 67 1.89 1.29 -14.56
C GLY A 67 1.61 -0.08 -15.17
N ILE A 68 2.18 -1.16 -14.66
CA ILE A 68 1.99 -2.52 -15.18
C ILE A 68 0.89 -3.19 -14.37
N SER A 69 -0.27 -3.45 -14.98
CA SER A 69 -1.32 -4.23 -14.33
C SER A 69 -1.06 -5.73 -14.50
N THR A 70 -1.69 -6.54 -13.64
CA THR A 70 -1.65 -8.01 -13.76
C THR A 70 -2.06 -8.45 -15.16
N GLU A 71 -3.11 -7.86 -15.73
CA GLU A 71 -3.62 -8.22 -17.05
C GLU A 71 -2.68 -7.81 -18.19
N LEU A 72 -1.99 -6.67 -18.07
CA LEU A 72 -0.97 -6.26 -19.02
C LEU A 72 0.18 -7.27 -19.05
N ALA A 73 0.70 -7.61 -17.87
CA ALA A 73 1.79 -8.58 -17.74
C ALA A 73 1.35 -9.99 -18.18
N GLN A 74 0.08 -10.35 -17.97
CA GLN A 74 -0.48 -11.62 -18.43
C GLN A 74 -0.59 -11.72 -19.96
N GLU A 75 -0.99 -10.61 -20.63
CA GLU A 75 -1.20 -10.57 -22.09
C GLU A 75 0.09 -10.37 -22.89
N GLN A 76 1.02 -9.55 -22.36
CA GLN A 76 2.23 -9.13 -23.08
C GLN A 76 3.53 -9.67 -22.49
N GLY A 77 3.48 -10.24 -21.29
CA GLY A 77 4.66 -10.84 -20.65
C GLY A 77 5.04 -12.18 -21.25
N ILE A 78 6.30 -12.55 -21.03
CA ILE A 78 6.82 -13.89 -21.33
C ILE A 78 7.11 -14.65 -20.04
N PRO A 79 7.14 -16.00 -20.06
CA PRO A 79 7.45 -16.79 -18.88
C PRO A 79 8.79 -16.40 -18.25
N LEU A 80 8.86 -16.43 -16.92
CA LEU A 80 10.09 -16.11 -16.18
C LEU A 80 11.29 -16.95 -16.65
N SER A 81 11.08 -18.22 -16.99
CA SER A 81 12.12 -19.10 -17.54
C SER A 81 12.80 -18.50 -18.77
N ASP A 82 12.01 -17.96 -19.68
CA ASP A 82 12.48 -17.42 -20.96
C ASP A 82 13.22 -16.10 -20.74
N VAL A 83 12.77 -15.30 -19.77
CA VAL A 83 13.45 -14.08 -19.32
C VAL A 83 14.82 -14.42 -18.73
N LEU A 84 14.88 -15.40 -17.82
CA LEU A 84 16.13 -15.82 -17.16
C LEU A 84 17.13 -16.41 -18.17
N GLU A 85 16.66 -17.17 -19.17
CA GLU A 85 17.51 -17.69 -20.25
C GLU A 85 18.16 -16.53 -21.04
N LYS A 86 17.34 -15.59 -21.53
CA LYS A 86 17.82 -14.42 -22.29
C LYS A 86 18.75 -13.53 -21.47
N PHE A 87 18.44 -13.34 -20.19
CA PHE A 87 19.28 -12.54 -19.31
C PHE A 87 20.61 -13.24 -19.03
N ASN A 88 20.62 -14.57 -18.86
CA ASN A 88 21.85 -15.36 -18.74
C ASN A 88 22.74 -15.27 -19.98
N GLU A 89 22.17 -15.24 -21.19
CA GLU A 89 22.93 -15.02 -22.42
C GLU A 89 23.65 -13.65 -22.43
N ALA A 90 22.97 -12.60 -21.94
CA ALA A 90 23.56 -11.27 -21.79
C ALA A 90 24.66 -11.28 -20.70
N LEU A 91 24.41 -11.93 -19.57
CA LEU A 91 25.39 -12.09 -18.48
C LEU A 91 26.64 -12.82 -18.94
N GLY A 92 26.52 -13.83 -19.81
CA GLY A 92 27.66 -14.56 -20.39
C GLY A 92 28.62 -13.69 -21.22
N LYS A 93 28.16 -12.53 -21.71
CA LYS A 93 28.97 -11.53 -22.43
C LYS A 93 29.48 -10.42 -21.50
N THR A 94 29.02 -10.38 -20.26
CA THR A 94 29.17 -9.23 -19.36
C THR A 94 30.50 -9.29 -18.60
N LYS A 95 31.16 -8.13 -18.48
CA LYS A 95 32.32 -7.95 -17.60
C LYS A 95 31.92 -7.25 -16.31
N PHE A 96 31.10 -6.21 -16.41
CA PHE A 96 30.62 -5.41 -15.30
C PHE A 96 29.11 -5.25 -15.37
N VAL A 97 28.47 -5.36 -14.22
CA VAL A 97 27.08 -4.98 -14.03
C VAL A 97 27.04 -3.53 -13.57
N VAL A 98 26.18 -2.73 -14.18
CA VAL A 98 26.04 -1.30 -13.92
C VAL A 98 24.59 -1.04 -13.56
N GLY A 99 24.36 -0.13 -12.62
CA GLY A 99 23.01 0.34 -12.33
C GLY A 99 23.00 1.61 -11.49
N HIS A 100 21.82 1.95 -10.99
CA HIS A 100 21.62 3.05 -10.06
C HIS A 100 20.93 2.51 -8.80
N ASN A 101 21.69 2.35 -7.71
CA ASN A 101 21.25 1.60 -6.53
C ASN A 101 20.94 0.11 -6.86
N VAL A 102 21.81 -0.48 -7.69
CA VAL A 102 21.60 -1.79 -8.35
C VAL A 102 21.54 -2.97 -7.40
N LYS A 103 21.95 -2.77 -6.13
CA LYS A 103 21.85 -3.81 -5.10
C LYS A 103 20.42 -4.34 -4.95
N PHE A 104 19.43 -3.47 -5.13
CA PHE A 104 18.03 -3.89 -5.12
C PHE A 104 17.75 -4.88 -6.26
N ASP A 105 18.00 -4.48 -7.50
CA ASP A 105 17.76 -5.28 -8.72
C ASP A 105 18.55 -6.59 -8.73
N LEU A 106 19.80 -6.57 -8.23
CA LEU A 106 20.61 -7.77 -8.04
C LEU A 106 19.93 -8.79 -7.14
N ASN A 107 19.31 -8.35 -6.04
CA ASN A 107 18.62 -9.24 -5.12
C ASN A 107 17.27 -9.72 -5.68
N ILE A 108 16.56 -8.86 -6.41
CA ILE A 108 15.31 -9.23 -7.11
C ILE A 108 15.59 -10.35 -8.10
N MET A 109 16.49 -10.11 -9.06
CA MET A 109 16.84 -11.12 -10.05
C MET A 109 17.51 -12.33 -9.40
N GLY A 110 18.33 -12.12 -8.37
CA GLY A 110 18.92 -13.21 -7.59
C GLY A 110 17.88 -14.13 -6.97
N ALA A 111 16.80 -13.57 -6.41
CA ALA A 111 15.67 -14.34 -5.91
C ALA A 111 14.90 -15.04 -7.05
N GLU A 112 14.74 -14.40 -8.21
CA GLU A 112 14.12 -15.06 -9.37
C GLU A 112 14.96 -16.23 -9.93
N PHE A 113 16.29 -16.12 -9.94
CA PHE A 113 17.18 -17.25 -10.26
C PHE A 113 16.99 -18.42 -9.28
N VAL A 114 16.84 -18.13 -7.98
CA VAL A 114 16.52 -19.15 -6.98
C VAL A 114 15.15 -19.77 -7.24
N ARG A 115 14.12 -18.96 -7.53
CA ARG A 115 12.77 -19.46 -7.85
C ARG A 115 12.73 -20.31 -9.11
N GLY A 116 13.55 -19.96 -10.11
CA GLY A 116 13.67 -20.70 -11.37
C GLY A 116 14.54 -21.96 -11.28
N ASP A 117 15.23 -22.19 -10.15
CA ASP A 117 16.26 -23.23 -10.01
C ASP A 117 17.32 -23.16 -11.12
N VAL A 118 17.74 -21.94 -11.45
CA VAL A 118 18.73 -21.63 -12.50
C VAL A 118 20.01 -21.11 -11.86
N ALA A 119 21.16 -21.49 -12.41
CA ALA A 119 22.45 -20.96 -11.99
C ALA A 119 22.46 -19.41 -12.04
N ASN A 120 23.04 -18.78 -11.02
CA ASN A 120 22.99 -17.34 -10.81
C ASN A 120 24.39 -16.71 -10.95
N PRO A 121 24.89 -16.50 -12.19
CA PRO A 121 26.18 -15.85 -12.41
C PRO A 121 26.16 -14.35 -12.08
N LEU A 122 24.97 -13.74 -11.95
CA LEU A 122 24.80 -12.30 -11.68
C LEU A 122 25.50 -11.87 -10.39
N GLN A 123 25.46 -12.70 -9.35
CA GLN A 123 26.04 -12.39 -8.04
C GLN A 123 27.58 -12.44 -8.02
N GLU A 124 28.20 -13.00 -9.05
CA GLU A 124 29.66 -13.14 -9.15
C GLU A 124 30.29 -11.98 -9.94
N LEU A 125 29.48 -11.22 -10.70
CA LEU A 125 29.96 -10.14 -11.55
C LEU A 125 30.30 -8.88 -10.74
N PRO A 126 31.41 -8.19 -11.06
CA PRO A 126 31.75 -6.94 -10.41
C PRO A 126 30.74 -5.84 -10.77
N VAL A 127 30.40 -5.03 -9.77
CA VAL A 127 29.36 -4.01 -9.85
C VAL A 127 29.96 -2.60 -9.92
N LEU A 128 29.44 -1.77 -10.82
CA LEU A 128 29.71 -0.34 -10.93
C LEU A 128 28.40 0.43 -10.74
N ASP A 129 28.19 0.99 -9.56
CA ASP A 129 26.98 1.73 -9.23
C ASP A 129 27.16 3.25 -9.46
N THR A 130 26.14 3.90 -9.97
CA THR A 130 26.09 5.37 -10.12
C THR A 130 25.50 6.07 -8.89
N CYS A 131 24.85 5.34 -7.98
CA CYS A 131 24.34 5.85 -6.71
C CYS A 131 25.33 5.53 -5.59
N THR A 132 26.27 6.44 -5.31
CA THR A 132 27.37 6.22 -4.34
C THR A 132 27.61 7.44 -3.47
N GLU A 133 28.40 7.30 -2.41
CA GLU A 133 28.84 8.45 -1.59
C GLU A 133 29.65 9.46 -2.41
N HIS A 134 30.34 8.99 -3.47
CA HIS A 134 31.04 9.86 -4.41
C HIS A 134 30.06 10.74 -5.18
N THR A 135 29.05 10.14 -5.82
CA THR A 135 28.05 10.92 -6.55
C THR A 135 27.18 11.78 -5.63
N ALA A 136 26.94 11.37 -4.39
CA ALA A 136 26.33 12.22 -3.37
C ALA A 136 27.18 13.47 -3.04
N SER A 137 28.51 13.33 -3.04
CA SER A 137 29.45 14.44 -2.83
C SER A 137 29.53 15.38 -4.04
N LEU A 138 29.28 14.87 -5.26
CA LEU A 138 29.13 15.68 -6.47
C LEU A 138 27.84 16.50 -6.44
N CYS A 139 26.70 15.86 -6.14
CA CYS A 139 25.38 16.51 -6.16
C CYS A 139 25.13 17.42 -4.94
N GLN A 140 25.76 17.15 -3.79
CA GLN A 140 25.66 17.94 -2.55
C GLN A 140 24.22 18.17 -2.04
N ILE A 141 23.37 17.16 -2.20
CA ILE A 141 21.95 17.26 -1.82
C ILE A 141 21.84 17.15 -0.28
N PRO A 142 21.19 18.10 0.42
CA PRO A 142 21.05 18.05 1.87
C PRO A 142 20.09 16.93 2.32
N GLY A 143 20.19 16.53 3.59
CA GLY A 143 19.26 15.58 4.22
C GLY A 143 19.71 14.11 4.22
N GLY A 144 20.99 13.83 3.96
CA GLY A 144 21.54 12.48 4.12
C GLY A 144 21.66 12.05 5.58
N ARG A 145 21.76 10.74 5.79
CA ARG A 145 21.90 10.16 7.14
C ARG A 145 23.26 10.49 7.74
N TYR A 146 23.30 10.64 9.06
CA TYR A 146 24.54 10.88 9.83
C TYR A 146 25.34 12.13 9.40
N GLY A 147 24.65 13.16 8.90
CA GLY A 147 25.29 14.41 8.45
C GLY A 147 25.99 14.31 7.10
N LYS A 148 25.83 13.20 6.36
CA LYS A 148 26.30 13.06 4.97
C LYS A 148 25.32 13.73 4.00
N PHE A 149 25.75 13.92 2.75
CA PHE A 149 24.85 14.26 1.65
C PHE A 149 23.89 13.10 1.36
N LYS A 150 22.68 13.45 0.90
CA LYS A 150 21.69 12.48 0.43
C LYS A 150 22.23 11.79 -0.83
N LEU A 151 22.09 10.46 -0.91
CA LEU A 151 22.33 9.73 -2.15
C LEU A 151 21.36 10.24 -3.22
N PRO A 152 21.83 10.67 -4.40
CA PRO A 152 20.95 11.20 -5.43
C PRO A 152 20.07 10.08 -5.96
N THR A 153 18.80 10.39 -6.18
CA THR A 153 17.94 9.58 -7.07
C THR A 153 18.44 9.68 -8.51
N LEU A 154 18.02 8.76 -9.37
CA LEU A 154 18.43 8.78 -10.78
C LEU A 154 18.05 10.10 -11.46
N THR A 155 16.87 10.63 -11.14
CA THR A 155 16.40 11.92 -11.67
C THR A 155 17.27 13.08 -11.20
N GLU A 156 17.64 13.10 -9.91
CA GLU A 156 18.54 14.14 -9.34
C GLU A 156 19.94 14.06 -9.94
N LEU A 157 20.49 12.84 -10.14
CA LEU A 157 21.80 12.66 -10.78
C LEU A 157 21.75 13.10 -12.25
N HIS A 158 20.70 12.72 -12.97
CA HIS A 158 20.51 13.12 -14.37
C HIS A 158 20.36 14.65 -14.50
N GLU A 159 19.59 15.28 -13.61
CA GLU A 159 19.46 16.74 -13.56
C GLU A 159 20.81 17.43 -13.29
N TYR A 160 21.59 16.91 -12.35
CA TYR A 160 22.94 17.42 -12.07
C TYR A 160 23.88 17.34 -13.28
N LEU A 161 23.86 16.22 -14.01
CA LEU A 161 24.77 16.00 -15.14
C LEU A 161 24.35 16.74 -16.42
N PHE A 162 23.05 16.93 -16.65
CA PHE A 162 22.53 17.39 -17.95
C PHE A 162 21.66 18.66 -17.87
N ASN A 163 21.49 19.26 -16.68
CA ASN A 163 20.57 20.37 -16.42
C ASN A 163 19.12 20.11 -16.88
N SER A 164 18.70 18.84 -16.84
CA SER A 164 17.35 18.42 -17.19
C SER A 164 16.98 17.20 -16.36
N PRO A 165 15.83 17.18 -15.67
CA PRO A 165 15.29 15.93 -15.14
C PRO A 165 14.84 15.01 -16.30
N PHE A 166 14.60 13.73 -16.00
CA PHE A 166 13.92 12.81 -16.91
C PHE A 166 12.52 12.47 -16.34
N ASN A 167 11.52 12.41 -17.22
CA ASN A 167 10.10 12.40 -16.85
C ASN A 167 9.47 11.00 -16.75
N GLU A 168 10.19 9.96 -17.15
CA GLU A 168 9.68 8.58 -17.30
C GLU A 168 10.26 7.62 -16.25
N ALA A 169 10.56 8.12 -15.05
CA ALA A 169 11.02 7.29 -13.93
C ALA A 169 9.97 6.21 -13.57
N HIS A 170 10.46 5.04 -13.13
CA HIS A 170 9.67 3.84 -12.87
C HIS A 170 9.13 3.20 -14.16
N ASN A 171 10.02 3.11 -15.13
CA ASN A 171 9.90 2.26 -16.30
C ASN A 171 11.31 1.74 -16.58
N ALA A 172 11.53 0.44 -16.38
CA ALA A 172 12.85 -0.17 -16.46
C ALA A 172 13.62 0.24 -17.73
N THR A 173 12.96 0.37 -18.88
CA THR A 173 13.62 0.73 -20.14
C THR A 173 14.11 2.18 -20.15
N ALA A 174 13.32 3.10 -19.59
CA ALA A 174 13.70 4.51 -19.44
C ALA A 174 14.79 4.68 -18.37
N ASP A 175 14.67 3.95 -17.26
CA ASP A 175 15.63 3.97 -16.15
C ASP A 175 16.98 3.39 -16.57
N VAL A 176 17.01 2.30 -17.35
CA VAL A 176 18.24 1.77 -17.97
C VAL A 176 18.87 2.79 -18.91
N GLU A 177 18.08 3.48 -19.75
CA GLU A 177 18.63 4.47 -20.68
C GLU A 177 19.21 5.68 -19.94
N ALA A 178 18.51 6.19 -18.93
CA ALA A 178 18.98 7.29 -18.10
C ALA A 178 20.22 6.89 -17.28
N THR A 179 20.24 5.68 -16.71
CA THR A 179 21.39 5.15 -15.96
C THR A 179 22.60 4.97 -16.87
N THR A 180 22.40 4.42 -18.07
CA THR A 180 23.43 4.26 -19.10
C THR A 180 24.06 5.61 -19.43
N ARG A 181 23.22 6.62 -19.68
CA ARG A 181 23.67 7.98 -19.98
C ARG A 181 24.48 8.58 -18.83
N CYS A 182 24.00 8.48 -17.60
CA CYS A 182 24.70 8.98 -16.42
C CYS A 182 26.05 8.27 -16.22
N PHE A 183 26.09 6.94 -16.35
CA PHE A 183 27.30 6.15 -16.19
C PHE A 183 28.40 6.57 -17.17
N PHE A 184 28.10 6.63 -18.46
CA PHE A 184 29.09 7.03 -19.45
C PHE A 184 29.48 8.51 -19.34
N GLU A 185 28.58 9.37 -18.88
CA GLU A 185 28.90 10.77 -18.61
C GLU A 185 29.86 10.91 -17.43
N LEU A 186 29.67 10.14 -16.35
CA LEU A 186 30.61 10.08 -15.23
C LEU A 186 32.00 9.59 -15.69
N ILE A 187 32.07 8.61 -16.60
CA ILE A 187 33.34 8.19 -17.21
C ILE A 187 33.97 9.35 -18.01
N ARG A 188 33.17 10.05 -18.84
CA ARG A 188 33.63 11.19 -19.67
C ARG A 188 34.19 12.34 -18.82
N LEU A 189 33.59 12.57 -17.64
CA LEU A 189 34.02 13.58 -16.68
C LEU A 189 35.22 13.13 -15.83
N GLY A 190 35.56 11.83 -15.83
CA GLY A 190 36.67 11.27 -15.07
C GLY A 190 36.31 10.93 -13.62
N GLU A 191 35.02 10.74 -13.33
CA GLU A 191 34.51 10.40 -11.99
C GLU A 191 34.63 8.90 -11.66
N PHE A 192 35.04 8.08 -12.63
CA PHE A 192 35.45 6.69 -12.44
C PHE A 192 36.96 6.54 -12.66
N THR A 193 37.63 5.78 -11.80
CA THR A 193 39.07 5.51 -11.93
C THR A 193 39.35 4.36 -12.90
N LYS A 194 40.58 4.31 -13.43
CA LYS A 194 41.02 3.21 -14.30
C LYS A 194 41.02 1.85 -13.59
N GLU A 195 41.24 1.84 -12.27
CA GLU A 195 41.20 0.64 -11.44
C GLU A 195 39.76 0.12 -11.30
N GLN A 196 38.78 1.03 -11.13
CA GLN A 196 37.36 0.65 -11.06
C GLN A 196 36.88 0.07 -12.39
N LEU A 197 37.27 0.67 -13.51
CA LEU A 197 36.86 0.24 -14.84
C LEU A 197 37.68 -0.97 -15.37
N ASP A 198 38.79 -1.32 -14.72
CA ASP A 198 39.76 -2.31 -15.18
C ASP A 198 40.17 -2.10 -16.65
N VAL A 199 40.73 -0.92 -16.91
CA VAL A 199 41.13 -0.41 -18.23
C VAL A 199 42.56 0.12 -18.26
N GLN A 200 43.11 0.29 -19.48
CA GLN A 200 44.45 0.83 -19.68
C GLN A 200 44.54 2.33 -19.31
N PRO A 201 45.75 2.84 -18.96
CA PRO A 201 45.91 4.22 -18.49
C PRO A 201 45.44 5.32 -19.45
N ASP A 202 45.46 5.06 -20.75
CA ASP A 202 45.05 5.99 -21.81
C ASP A 202 43.54 5.97 -22.08
N TYR A 203 42.79 5.02 -21.51
CA TYR A 203 41.37 4.83 -21.79
C TYR A 203 40.52 6.07 -21.50
N LEU A 204 40.65 6.71 -20.34
CA LEU A 204 39.82 7.87 -19.97
C LEU A 204 40.05 9.06 -20.92
N GLN A 205 41.30 9.26 -21.34
CA GLN A 205 41.66 10.28 -22.32
C GLN A 205 41.01 9.95 -23.68
N ASN A 206 41.17 8.71 -24.15
CA ASN A 206 40.58 8.25 -25.42
C ASN A 206 39.04 8.32 -25.41
N PHE A 207 38.41 8.02 -24.27
CA PHE A 207 36.96 8.10 -24.10
C PHE A 207 36.47 9.55 -24.21
N LYS A 208 37.16 10.48 -23.55
CA LYS A 208 36.85 11.92 -23.63
C LYS A 208 37.08 12.50 -25.03
N GLU A 209 38.08 12.02 -25.76
CA GLU A 209 38.31 12.40 -27.15
C GLU A 209 37.22 11.88 -28.10
N LYS A 210 36.74 10.64 -27.88
CA LYS A 210 35.60 10.09 -28.62
C LYS A 210 34.31 10.87 -28.36
N TYR A 211 34.11 11.33 -27.13
CA TYR A 211 32.91 12.06 -26.68
C TYR A 211 33.25 13.50 -26.27
N PRO A 212 33.42 14.43 -27.24
CA PRO A 212 33.77 15.82 -26.97
C PRO A 212 32.62 16.63 -26.35
N LYS A 213 31.40 16.09 -26.37
CA LYS A 213 30.17 16.66 -25.79
C LYS A 213 29.55 15.66 -24.83
N GLU A 214 28.54 16.11 -24.08
CA GLU A 214 27.72 15.28 -23.21
C GLU A 214 27.20 14.03 -23.93
N ILE A 215 27.18 12.90 -23.21
CA ILE A 215 26.61 11.66 -23.71
C ILE A 215 25.12 11.88 -24.05
N GLN A 216 24.74 11.45 -25.27
CA GLN A 216 23.37 11.54 -25.76
C GLN A 216 22.60 10.26 -25.43
N LEU A 217 21.28 10.38 -25.32
CA LEU A 217 20.38 9.23 -25.24
C LEU A 217 20.45 8.41 -26.55
N LEU A 218 20.16 7.11 -26.45
CA LEU A 218 20.01 6.25 -27.64
C LEU A 218 18.73 6.60 -28.41
N GLY A 219 17.74 7.21 -27.74
CA GLY A 219 16.46 7.59 -28.33
C GLY A 219 15.51 6.40 -28.45
N LEU A 220 15.56 5.48 -27.48
CA LEU A 220 14.64 4.35 -27.42
C LEU A 220 13.21 4.87 -27.23
N LYS A 221 12.24 4.18 -27.84
CA LYS A 221 10.82 4.49 -27.64
C LYS A 221 10.31 3.71 -26.44
N HIS A 222 9.99 4.42 -25.37
CA HIS A 222 9.43 3.83 -24.16
C HIS A 222 7.90 3.73 -24.26
N ILE A 223 7.36 2.56 -23.92
CA ILE A 223 5.92 2.34 -23.89
C ILE A 223 5.37 2.98 -22.61
N ASN A 224 4.28 3.75 -22.74
CA ASN A 224 3.58 4.26 -21.56
C ASN A 224 2.73 3.14 -20.95
N LEU A 225 3.31 2.40 -20.02
CA LEU A 225 2.70 1.22 -19.38
C LEU A 225 1.36 1.56 -18.71
N LYS A 226 1.26 2.72 -18.04
CA LYS A 226 0.00 3.21 -17.45
C LYS A 226 -1.13 3.30 -18.48
N LYS A 227 -0.82 3.83 -19.67
CA LYS A 227 -1.79 3.95 -20.76
C LYS A 227 -2.17 2.60 -21.34
N GLU A 228 -1.22 1.66 -21.47
CA GLU A 228 -1.52 0.31 -21.98
C GLU A 228 -2.37 -0.49 -20.99
N SER A 229 -2.04 -0.46 -19.69
CA SER A 229 -2.87 -1.06 -18.64
C SER A 229 -4.28 -0.47 -18.62
N ALA A 230 -4.42 0.86 -18.74
CA ALA A 230 -5.73 1.50 -18.80
C ALA A 230 -6.56 1.04 -20.02
N LYS A 231 -5.96 0.87 -21.19
CA LYS A 231 -6.67 0.34 -22.38
C LYS A 231 -7.17 -1.09 -22.16
N ILE A 232 -6.36 -1.93 -21.53
CA ILE A 232 -6.75 -3.31 -21.21
C ILE A 232 -7.91 -3.31 -20.23
N GLN A 233 -7.84 -2.50 -19.18
CA GLN A 233 -8.91 -2.33 -18.20
C GLN A 233 -10.20 -1.80 -18.83
N GLU A 234 -10.13 -0.83 -19.74
CA GLU A 234 -11.31 -0.38 -20.50
C GLU A 234 -11.89 -1.48 -21.39
N ARG A 235 -11.04 -2.31 -22.00
CA ARG A 235 -11.47 -3.44 -22.83
C ARG A 235 -12.16 -4.52 -21.99
N ILE A 236 -11.63 -4.83 -20.80
CA ILE A 236 -12.23 -5.77 -19.85
C ILE A 236 -13.58 -5.24 -19.35
N LYS A 237 -13.64 -3.98 -18.92
CA LYS A 237 -14.90 -3.33 -18.49
C LYS A 237 -15.97 -3.32 -19.58
N LYS A 238 -15.58 -3.24 -20.86
CA LYS A 238 -16.52 -3.32 -21.99
C LYS A 238 -17.00 -4.75 -22.27
N SER A 239 -16.22 -5.77 -21.91
CA SER A 239 -16.59 -7.18 -22.08
C SER A 239 -17.35 -7.76 -20.89
N GLU A 240 -17.15 -7.20 -19.70
CA GLU A 240 -17.92 -7.56 -18.51
C GLU A 240 -19.29 -6.89 -18.58
N ASP A 241 -20.31 -7.68 -18.94
CA ASP A 241 -21.73 -7.31 -19.02
C ASP A 241 -22.36 -6.99 -17.64
N THR A 242 -21.55 -6.64 -16.63
CA THR A 242 -21.97 -6.40 -15.24
C THR A 242 -22.31 -4.94 -14.98
N HIS A 243 -22.85 -4.23 -15.97
CA HIS A 243 -23.51 -2.96 -15.70
C HIS A 243 -24.88 -3.27 -15.11
N ILE A 244 -24.97 -3.22 -13.78
CA ILE A 244 -26.26 -3.10 -13.07
C ILE A 244 -27.02 -1.97 -13.77
N SER A 245 -28.18 -2.30 -14.33
CA SER A 245 -28.95 -1.34 -15.14
C SER A 245 -29.38 -0.15 -14.29
N SER A 246 -29.64 0.99 -14.93
CA SER A 246 -30.16 2.17 -14.21
C SER A 246 -31.50 1.85 -13.54
N GLU A 247 -32.29 0.98 -14.17
CA GLU A 247 -33.54 0.42 -13.65
C GLU A 247 -33.30 -0.42 -12.40
N GLU A 248 -32.31 -1.31 -12.42
CA GLU A 248 -31.96 -2.16 -11.27
C GLU A 248 -31.41 -1.34 -10.10
N ILE A 249 -30.62 -0.29 -10.34
CA ILE A 249 -30.19 0.64 -9.28
C ILE A 249 -31.40 1.32 -8.65
N LYS A 250 -32.34 1.83 -9.46
CA LYS A 250 -33.58 2.46 -8.96
C LYS A 250 -34.41 1.47 -8.15
N GLN A 251 -34.51 0.23 -8.61
CA GLN A 251 -35.21 -0.83 -7.90
C GLN A 251 -34.54 -1.13 -6.56
N ASN A 252 -33.22 -1.33 -6.53
CA ASN A 252 -32.47 -1.58 -5.30
C ASN A 252 -32.62 -0.43 -4.29
N ILE A 253 -32.58 0.83 -4.75
CA ILE A 253 -32.82 1.99 -3.86
C ILE A 253 -34.24 1.95 -3.28
N SER A 254 -35.24 1.62 -4.11
CA SER A 254 -36.62 1.49 -3.66
C SER A 254 -36.80 0.34 -2.66
N GLU A 255 -36.14 -0.80 -2.88
CA GLU A 255 -36.17 -1.96 -1.96
C GLU A 255 -35.50 -1.66 -0.62
N LEU A 256 -34.60 -0.68 -0.57
CA LEU A 256 -33.88 -0.24 0.63
C LEU A 256 -34.54 0.95 1.34
N GLU A 257 -35.65 1.50 0.83
CA GLU A 257 -36.28 2.72 1.36
C GLU A 257 -36.66 2.59 2.84
N ASP A 258 -37.18 1.42 3.24
CA ASP A 258 -37.61 1.14 4.61
C ASP A 258 -36.55 0.41 5.46
N ILE A 259 -35.33 0.24 4.94
CA ILE A 259 -34.26 -0.48 5.63
C ILE A 259 -33.45 0.49 6.50
N ASP A 260 -33.44 0.24 7.81
CA ASP A 260 -32.63 1.02 8.74
C ASP A 260 -31.13 0.82 8.45
N PHE A 261 -30.39 1.93 8.43
CA PHE A 261 -28.92 1.92 8.41
C PHE A 261 -28.35 2.27 9.79
N VAL A 262 -27.25 1.61 10.17
CA VAL A 262 -26.56 1.81 11.44
C VAL A 262 -25.07 1.94 11.16
N HIS A 263 -24.45 3.02 11.61
CA HIS A 263 -23.00 3.11 11.57
C HIS A 263 -22.34 2.23 12.63
N LEU A 264 -21.53 1.27 12.17
CA LEU A 264 -20.78 0.32 13.01
C LEU A 264 -19.30 0.65 13.19
N HIS A 265 -18.77 1.62 12.44
CA HIS A 265 -17.38 2.05 12.47
C HIS A 265 -17.33 3.57 12.57
N ASN A 266 -17.23 4.09 13.80
CA ASN A 266 -17.22 5.51 14.10
C ASN A 266 -16.20 5.82 15.18
N HIS A 267 -15.54 6.96 15.02
CA HIS A 267 -14.60 7.49 15.99
C HIS A 267 -15.22 8.65 16.75
N SER A 268 -14.69 8.90 17.94
CA SER A 268 -15.01 10.07 18.76
C SER A 268 -13.75 10.83 19.13
N GLN A 269 -13.91 11.92 19.87
CA GLN A 269 -12.82 12.68 20.48
C GLN A 269 -11.83 11.85 21.33
N PHE A 270 -12.18 10.60 21.68
CA PHE A 270 -11.28 9.65 22.35
C PHE A 270 -10.34 8.91 21.38
N SER A 271 -10.59 8.98 20.07
CA SER A 271 -9.58 8.83 19.03
C SER A 271 -8.75 10.12 18.93
N VAL A 272 -7.89 10.30 19.93
CA VAL A 272 -7.16 11.55 20.20
C VAL A 272 -6.39 12.04 18.97
N LEU A 273 -6.58 13.32 18.64
CA LEU A 273 -5.99 14.00 17.47
C LEU A 273 -6.36 13.40 16.12
N GLN A 274 -7.41 12.56 16.05
CA GLN A 274 -7.88 11.98 14.80
C GLN A 274 -9.34 12.29 14.51
N SER A 275 -10.21 12.32 15.52
CA SER A 275 -11.63 12.64 15.31
C SER A 275 -12.06 13.93 16.01
N THR A 276 -12.97 14.65 15.38
CA THR A 276 -13.62 15.85 15.93
C THR A 276 -14.99 15.55 16.56
N ILE A 277 -15.50 14.32 16.47
CA ILE A 277 -16.83 13.96 16.94
C ILE A 277 -16.87 13.90 18.47
N SER A 278 -17.65 14.76 19.12
CA SER A 278 -17.94 14.56 20.54
C SER A 278 -18.91 13.40 20.74
N ILE A 279 -18.87 12.73 21.91
CA ILE A 279 -19.83 11.66 22.23
C ILE A 279 -21.27 12.15 22.14
N THR A 280 -21.53 13.39 22.55
CA THR A 280 -22.87 13.99 22.47
C THR A 280 -23.32 14.19 21.03
N ASP A 281 -22.41 14.62 20.15
CA ASP A 281 -22.72 14.86 18.74
C ASP A 281 -22.93 13.55 17.98
N LEU A 282 -22.18 12.48 18.32
CA LEU A 282 -22.40 11.14 17.76
C LEU A 282 -23.82 10.64 18.03
N VAL A 283 -24.26 10.75 19.30
CA VAL A 283 -25.61 10.33 19.70
C VAL A 283 -26.68 11.24 19.09
N ALA A 284 -26.43 12.55 19.01
CA ALA A 284 -27.34 13.50 18.39
C ALA A 284 -27.50 13.24 16.89
N SER A 285 -26.42 12.96 16.16
CA SER A 285 -26.46 12.64 14.74
C SER A 285 -27.21 11.34 14.46
N ALA A 286 -26.95 10.28 15.24
CA ALA A 286 -27.71 9.03 15.13
C ALA A 286 -29.23 9.26 15.37
N ALA A 287 -29.58 10.11 16.33
CA ALA A 287 -30.97 10.48 16.59
C ALA A 287 -31.60 11.31 15.46
N GLU A 288 -30.88 12.29 14.92
CA GLU A 288 -31.31 13.15 13.80
C GLU A 288 -31.65 12.31 12.56
N HIS A 289 -30.88 11.24 12.32
CA HIS A 289 -31.07 10.32 11.21
C HIS A 289 -31.94 9.10 11.55
N ASN A 290 -32.64 9.09 12.70
CA ASN A 290 -33.53 8.01 13.13
C ASN A 290 -32.89 6.61 13.15
N MET A 291 -31.58 6.52 13.43
CA MET A 291 -30.86 5.26 13.48
C MET A 291 -31.26 4.46 14.74
N PRO A 292 -31.58 3.17 14.62
CA PRO A 292 -31.97 2.35 15.78
C PRO A 292 -30.79 1.97 16.68
N ALA A 293 -29.55 2.16 16.21
CA ALA A 293 -28.33 1.87 16.93
C ALA A 293 -27.18 2.75 16.41
N VAL A 294 -26.08 2.81 17.17
CA VAL A 294 -24.81 3.40 16.73
C VAL A 294 -23.66 2.75 17.49
N ALA A 295 -22.53 2.52 16.82
CA ALA A 295 -21.32 1.98 17.45
C ALA A 295 -20.29 3.07 17.76
N LEU A 296 -19.50 2.83 18.81
CA LEU A 296 -18.27 3.56 19.12
C LEU A 296 -17.08 2.60 18.97
N THR A 297 -16.14 2.91 18.08
CA THR A 297 -14.98 2.06 17.73
C THR A 297 -13.68 2.88 17.73
N ASP A 298 -13.39 3.56 18.84
CA ASP A 298 -12.19 4.40 18.95
C ASP A 298 -10.88 3.60 18.79
N HIS A 299 -9.83 4.30 18.37
CA HIS A 299 -8.49 3.74 18.11
C HIS A 299 -7.87 3.12 19.37
N ALA A 300 -7.85 1.79 19.40
CA ALA A 300 -7.20 0.91 20.38
C ALA A 300 -7.51 1.19 21.86
N ASN A 301 -8.54 1.98 22.16
CA ASN A 301 -8.87 2.41 23.51
C ASN A 301 -10.36 2.35 23.82
N MET A 302 -10.67 2.16 25.10
CA MET A 302 -12.05 2.11 25.63
C MET A 302 -12.40 3.35 26.48
N MET A 303 -11.67 4.45 26.33
CA MET A 303 -11.80 5.64 27.20
C MET A 303 -13.20 6.26 27.11
N GLY A 304 -13.79 6.28 25.90
CA GLY A 304 -15.12 6.83 25.66
C GLY A 304 -16.29 5.94 26.07
N ALA A 305 -16.06 4.66 26.38
CA ALA A 305 -17.11 3.66 26.51
C ALA A 305 -18.19 4.03 27.55
N PHE A 306 -17.78 4.45 28.75
CA PHE A 306 -18.72 4.85 29.80
C PHE A 306 -19.49 6.11 29.41
N HIS A 307 -18.79 7.11 28.86
CA HIS A 307 -19.41 8.38 28.43
C HIS A 307 -20.46 8.13 27.35
N PHE A 308 -20.17 7.26 26.39
CA PHE A 308 -21.04 6.88 25.30
C PHE A 308 -22.31 6.18 25.78
N VAL A 309 -22.18 5.12 26.57
CA VAL A 309 -23.35 4.39 27.12
C VAL A 309 -24.21 5.32 27.96
N ARG A 310 -23.60 6.20 28.76
CA ARG A 310 -24.31 7.20 29.56
C ARG A 310 -25.07 8.20 28.68
N ALA A 311 -24.45 8.70 27.61
CA ALA A 311 -25.08 9.65 26.69
C ALA A 311 -26.29 9.02 25.99
N VAL A 312 -26.16 7.81 25.46
CA VAL A 312 -27.27 7.06 24.85
C VAL A 312 -28.38 6.77 25.87
N SER A 313 -28.04 6.37 27.09
CA SER A 313 -29.03 6.15 28.15
C SER A 313 -29.83 7.41 28.49
N ASN A 314 -29.17 8.57 28.55
CA ASN A 314 -29.85 9.85 28.78
C ASN A 314 -30.77 10.22 27.60
N HIS A 315 -30.31 10.03 26.36
CA HIS A 315 -31.13 10.22 25.17
C HIS A 315 -32.39 9.34 25.21
N ASN A 316 -32.23 8.03 25.44
CA ASN A 316 -33.35 7.09 25.49
C ASN A 316 -34.35 7.41 26.62
N ARG A 317 -33.88 7.96 27.75
CA ARG A 317 -34.79 8.42 28.83
C ARG A 317 -35.68 9.56 28.35
N THR A 318 -35.12 10.52 27.61
CA THR A 318 -35.87 11.64 27.02
C THR A 318 -36.83 11.13 25.94
N VAL A 319 -36.41 10.19 25.10
CA VAL A 319 -37.27 9.56 24.08
C VAL A 319 -38.46 8.85 24.72
N LYS A 320 -38.24 8.04 25.76
CA LYS A 320 -39.31 7.36 26.50
C LYS A 320 -40.33 8.34 27.07
N ALA A 321 -39.87 9.44 27.67
CA ALA A 321 -40.74 10.45 28.22
C ALA A 321 -41.59 11.12 27.13
N LYS A 322 -40.97 11.52 26.00
CA LYS A 322 -41.66 12.12 24.86
C LYS A 322 -42.68 11.17 24.22
N ASN A 323 -42.31 9.92 24.02
CA ASN A 323 -43.21 8.91 23.44
C ASN A 323 -44.40 8.64 24.37
N LYS A 324 -44.17 8.58 25.68
CA LYS A 324 -45.25 8.45 26.66
C LYS A 324 -46.22 9.63 26.60
N GLU A 325 -45.70 10.86 26.54
CA GLU A 325 -46.52 12.08 26.42
C GLU A 325 -47.31 12.11 25.11
N ALA A 326 -46.70 11.71 23.98
CA ALA A 326 -47.37 11.62 22.69
C ALA A 326 -48.53 10.61 22.74
N ILE A 327 -48.30 9.42 23.31
CA ILE A 327 -49.34 8.39 23.50
C ILE A 327 -50.49 8.92 24.36
N GLU A 328 -50.18 9.63 25.45
CA GLU A 328 -51.19 10.25 26.33
C GLU A 328 -52.02 11.33 25.62
N LYS A 329 -51.45 12.00 24.62
CA LYS A 329 -52.15 12.98 23.75
C LYS A 329 -52.88 12.36 22.55
N GLY A 330 -52.77 11.04 22.35
CA GLY A 330 -53.31 10.35 21.18
C GLY A 330 -52.50 10.57 19.89
N GLU A 331 -51.26 11.03 20.00
CA GLU A 331 -50.32 11.23 18.90
C GLU A 331 -49.47 9.97 18.66
N THR A 332 -48.96 9.78 17.43
CA THR A 332 -48.09 8.65 17.10
C THR A 332 -46.65 8.94 17.55
N PRO A 333 -46.00 8.06 18.33
CA PRO A 333 -44.59 8.22 18.69
C PRO A 333 -43.68 8.18 17.47
N ILE A 334 -42.86 9.21 17.28
CA ILE A 334 -41.90 9.30 16.16
C ILE A 334 -40.44 9.14 16.60
N ALA A 335 -40.13 9.33 17.89
CA ALA A 335 -38.75 9.28 18.37
C ALA A 335 -38.34 7.82 18.65
N LYS A 336 -37.23 7.38 18.05
CA LYS A 336 -36.66 6.03 18.25
C LYS A 336 -35.63 6.03 19.37
N GLU A 337 -35.61 4.97 20.17
CA GLU A 337 -34.49 4.70 21.09
C GLU A 337 -33.28 4.22 20.29
N ILE A 338 -32.09 4.50 20.81
CA ILE A 338 -30.82 4.10 20.20
C ILE A 338 -30.19 2.97 21.03
N LYS A 339 -29.81 1.88 20.39
CA LYS A 339 -28.99 0.84 21.00
C LYS A 339 -27.50 1.24 20.93
N PRO A 340 -26.80 1.39 22.07
CA PRO A 340 -25.35 1.61 22.04
C PRO A 340 -24.64 0.30 21.71
N ILE A 341 -23.69 0.34 20.78
CA ILE A 341 -22.79 -0.77 20.47
C ILE A 341 -21.36 -0.35 20.84
N LEU A 342 -20.71 -1.10 21.72
CA LEU A 342 -19.33 -0.83 22.11
C LEU A 342 -18.39 -1.67 21.25
N GLY A 343 -17.36 -1.03 20.72
CA GLY A 343 -16.30 -1.65 19.97
C GLY A 343 -14.96 -0.94 20.15
N CYS A 344 -13.98 -1.37 19.37
CA CYS A 344 -12.64 -0.79 19.33
C CYS A 344 -11.97 -1.15 17.99
N GLU A 345 -11.27 -0.20 17.38
CA GLU A 345 -10.41 -0.47 16.22
C GLU A 345 -8.98 -0.70 16.71
N PHE A 346 -8.50 -1.94 16.65
CA PHE A 346 -7.16 -2.31 17.13
C PHE A 346 -6.13 -2.33 16.00
N PHE A 347 -4.87 -2.08 16.37
CA PHE A 347 -3.71 -2.31 15.51
C PHE A 347 -3.19 -3.74 15.72
N VAL A 348 -3.33 -4.60 14.72
CA VAL A 348 -2.98 -6.03 14.78
C VAL A 348 -1.67 -6.26 14.03
N CYS A 349 -0.61 -6.55 14.77
CA CYS A 349 0.74 -6.78 14.26
C CYS A 349 1.13 -8.27 14.34
N ASP A 350 2.27 -8.64 13.77
CA ASP A 350 2.76 -10.03 13.80
C ASP A 350 3.15 -10.47 15.22
N ASN A 351 3.83 -9.59 15.95
CA ASN A 351 4.21 -9.79 17.35
C ASN A 351 4.22 -8.46 18.11
N HIS A 352 3.30 -8.31 19.06
CA HIS A 352 3.14 -7.07 19.82
C HIS A 352 4.33 -6.76 20.74
N GLU A 353 5.09 -7.79 21.16
CA GLU A 353 6.28 -7.64 22.00
C GLU A 353 7.52 -7.21 21.21
N ASP A 354 7.55 -7.41 19.88
CA ASP A 354 8.69 -7.01 19.05
C ASP A 354 8.72 -5.49 18.83
N LYS A 355 9.87 -4.90 19.20
CA LYS A 355 10.19 -3.47 19.04
C LYS A 355 11.48 -3.25 18.25
N ALA A 356 12.12 -4.33 17.78
CA ALA A 356 13.32 -4.27 16.96
C ALA A 356 12.97 -3.93 15.50
N THR A 357 11.83 -4.45 15.03
CA THR A 357 11.29 -4.15 13.70
C THR A 357 10.06 -3.27 13.82
N LYS A 358 9.97 -2.26 12.97
CA LYS A 358 8.78 -1.42 12.92
C LYS A 358 7.65 -2.18 12.21
N ASP A 359 6.62 -2.52 12.98
CA ASP A 359 5.35 -3.07 12.51
C ASP A 359 4.22 -2.32 13.22
N ASP A 360 3.55 -1.39 12.52
CA ASP A 360 2.46 -0.60 13.10
C ASP A 360 1.13 -1.39 13.13
N GLY A 361 1.09 -2.59 12.53
CA GLY A 361 -0.09 -3.46 12.45
C GLY A 361 -1.19 -3.00 11.49
N TYR A 362 -2.18 -3.86 11.31
CA TYR A 362 -3.39 -3.61 10.52
C TYR A 362 -4.54 -3.10 11.39
N GLN A 363 -5.40 -2.24 10.84
CA GLN A 363 -6.56 -1.70 11.55
C GLN A 363 -7.76 -2.64 11.46
N ILE A 364 -8.14 -3.27 12.58
CA ILE A 364 -9.21 -4.27 12.63
C ILE A 364 -10.27 -3.84 13.65
N VAL A 365 -11.54 -3.88 13.25
CA VAL A 365 -12.66 -3.44 14.08
C VAL A 365 -13.25 -4.62 14.85
N PHE A 366 -13.38 -4.46 16.16
CA PHE A 366 -14.03 -5.42 17.02
C PHE A 366 -15.26 -4.80 17.70
N LEU A 367 -16.36 -5.54 17.77
CA LEU A 367 -17.61 -5.14 18.41
C LEU A 367 -17.98 -6.14 19.50
N ALA A 368 -18.38 -5.67 20.67
CA ALA A 368 -18.81 -6.52 21.77
C ALA A 368 -20.26 -7.00 21.55
N LYS A 369 -20.47 -8.32 21.52
CA LYS A 369 -21.82 -8.92 21.45
C LYS A 369 -22.60 -8.74 22.76
N ASN A 370 -21.88 -8.75 23.87
CA ASN A 370 -22.42 -8.67 25.22
C ASN A 370 -21.38 -8.15 26.23
N LYS A 371 -21.69 -8.25 27.53
CA LYS A 371 -20.84 -7.78 28.62
C LYS A 371 -19.48 -8.51 28.67
N ASN A 372 -19.43 -9.80 28.36
CA ASN A 372 -18.16 -10.55 28.33
C ASN A 372 -17.27 -10.05 27.19
N GLY A 373 -17.85 -9.84 25.99
CA GLY A 373 -17.16 -9.21 24.87
C GLY A 373 -16.59 -7.83 25.23
N TYR A 374 -17.35 -7.00 25.95
CA TYR A 374 -16.83 -5.71 26.45
C TYR A 374 -15.59 -5.89 27.37
N HIS A 375 -15.62 -6.87 28.27
CA HIS A 375 -14.46 -7.17 29.12
C HIS A 375 -13.26 -7.67 28.31
N ASN A 376 -13.48 -8.44 27.25
CA ASN A 376 -12.43 -8.86 26.34
C ASN A 376 -11.81 -7.67 25.58
N LEU A 377 -12.63 -6.75 25.05
CA LEU A 377 -12.13 -5.51 24.45
C LEU A 377 -11.30 -4.68 25.44
N ALA A 378 -11.75 -4.56 26.70
CA ALA A 378 -11.01 -3.83 27.73
C ALA A 378 -9.65 -4.47 28.05
N LYS A 379 -9.56 -5.80 28.07
CA LYS A 379 -8.30 -6.53 28.26
C LYS A 379 -7.36 -6.37 27.07
N LEU A 380 -7.87 -6.54 25.85
CA LEU A 380 -7.10 -6.32 24.62
C LEU A 380 -6.51 -4.91 24.56
N SER A 381 -7.33 -3.88 24.85
CA SER A 381 -6.87 -2.50 24.95
C SER A 381 -5.80 -2.32 26.04
N SER A 382 -5.96 -2.98 27.19
CA SER A 382 -4.95 -2.92 28.26
C SER A 382 -3.61 -3.53 27.82
N HIS A 383 -3.62 -4.73 27.23
CA HIS A 383 -2.42 -5.37 26.70
C HIS A 383 -1.77 -4.55 25.58
N ALA A 384 -2.58 -3.94 24.71
CA ALA A 384 -2.09 -3.09 23.63
C ALA A 384 -1.24 -1.92 24.14
N TYR A 385 -1.62 -1.33 25.28
CA TYR A 385 -0.90 -0.22 25.90
C TYR A 385 0.22 -0.65 26.85
N VAL A 386 0.04 -1.72 27.62
CA VAL A 386 1.00 -2.14 28.66
C VAL A 386 2.16 -2.92 28.04
N ASP A 387 1.84 -3.89 27.19
CA ASP A 387 2.82 -4.84 26.65
C ASP A 387 3.17 -4.47 25.20
N GLY A 388 2.15 -4.14 24.39
CA GLY A 388 2.27 -3.97 22.94
C GLY A 388 2.64 -2.58 22.42
N PHE A 389 2.78 -1.59 23.31
CA PHE A 389 3.00 -0.21 22.90
C PHE A 389 4.41 -0.02 22.30
N TYR A 390 4.44 0.41 21.04
CA TYR A 390 5.64 0.86 20.33
C TYR A 390 5.45 2.31 19.87
N TYR A 391 5.10 2.56 18.61
CA TYR A 391 4.57 3.87 18.16
C TYR A 391 3.06 3.97 18.35
N LEU A 392 2.39 2.83 18.25
CA LEU A 392 0.95 2.66 18.46
C LEU A 392 0.75 1.53 19.48
N PRO A 393 -0.39 1.51 20.20
CA PRO A 393 -0.80 0.38 21.01
C PRO A 393 -1.24 -0.78 20.12
N ARG A 394 -0.47 -1.88 20.11
CA ARG A 394 -0.69 -3.01 19.19
C ARG A 394 -1.05 -4.29 19.93
N ILE A 395 -1.84 -5.13 19.31
CA ILE A 395 -2.10 -6.52 19.73
C ILE A 395 -1.60 -7.48 18.65
N ASP A 396 -1.57 -8.77 18.96
CA ASP A 396 -1.24 -9.82 18.00
C ASP A 396 -2.31 -10.92 17.95
N ARG A 397 -2.13 -11.87 17.04
CA ARG A 397 -3.03 -13.01 16.87
C ARG A 397 -3.18 -13.87 18.12
N LYS A 398 -2.13 -13.98 18.95
CA LYS A 398 -2.14 -14.78 20.18
C LYS A 398 -3.08 -14.16 21.23
N LEU A 399 -2.98 -12.85 21.45
CA LEU A 399 -3.90 -12.12 22.33
C LEU A 399 -5.34 -12.18 21.81
N ILE A 400 -5.52 -12.07 20.49
CA ILE A 400 -6.84 -12.18 19.86
C ILE A 400 -7.44 -13.57 20.13
N GLU A 401 -6.70 -14.65 19.91
CA GLU A 401 -7.17 -16.00 20.18
C GLU A 401 -7.53 -16.24 21.65
N GLU A 402 -6.80 -15.61 22.59
CA GLU A 402 -7.08 -15.67 24.03
C GLU A 402 -8.38 -14.94 24.41
N PHE A 403 -8.67 -13.79 23.77
CA PHE A 403 -9.79 -12.92 24.13
C PHE A 403 -10.91 -12.84 23.06
N LYS A 404 -10.98 -13.80 22.13
CA LYS A 404 -11.91 -13.77 20.98
C LYS A 404 -13.40 -13.92 21.32
N GLU A 405 -13.71 -14.55 22.45
CA GLU A 405 -15.09 -14.93 22.78
C GLU A 405 -16.00 -13.70 22.88
N ASP A 406 -17.25 -13.84 22.42
CA ASP A 406 -18.28 -12.80 22.47
C ASP A 406 -17.97 -11.50 21.69
N LEU A 407 -17.09 -11.59 20.67
CA LEU A 407 -16.76 -10.48 19.77
C LEU A 407 -17.26 -10.73 18.34
N ILE A 408 -17.61 -9.65 17.64
CA ILE A 408 -17.79 -9.59 16.18
C ILE A 408 -16.58 -8.85 15.61
N VAL A 409 -16.09 -9.27 14.44
CA VAL A 409 -14.94 -8.67 13.77
C VAL A 409 -15.30 -8.21 12.36
N LEU A 410 -14.86 -7.00 12.02
CA LEU A 410 -14.91 -6.49 10.65
C LEU A 410 -13.49 -6.48 10.07
N THR A 411 -13.34 -6.80 8.79
CA THR A 411 -12.02 -6.85 8.12
C THR A 411 -11.26 -5.52 8.11
N GLY A 412 -11.92 -4.41 8.44
CA GLY A 412 -11.32 -3.09 8.53
C GLY A 412 -11.49 -2.24 7.27
N ASN A 413 -10.99 -1.02 7.36
CA ASN A 413 -10.86 -0.07 6.25
C ASN A 413 -9.72 -0.49 5.29
N LEU A 414 -9.24 0.40 4.42
CA LEU A 414 -8.12 0.10 3.50
C LEU A 414 -6.81 -0.30 4.19
N TYR A 415 -6.64 0.03 5.48
CA TYR A 415 -5.53 -0.37 6.35
C TYR A 415 -5.82 -1.66 7.15
N GLY A 416 -6.99 -2.28 6.96
CA GLY A 416 -7.28 -3.62 7.46
C GLY A 416 -6.43 -4.69 6.76
N GLU A 417 -6.24 -5.85 7.39
CA GLU A 417 -5.30 -6.85 6.90
C GLU A 417 -5.67 -7.36 5.50
N VAL A 418 -6.94 -7.69 5.28
CA VAL A 418 -7.41 -8.24 4.00
C VAL A 418 -7.38 -7.16 2.90
N PRO A 419 -7.99 -5.96 3.09
CA PRO A 419 -7.91 -4.86 2.11
C PRO A 419 -6.48 -4.44 1.78
N SER A 420 -5.62 -4.28 2.80
CA SER A 420 -4.23 -3.86 2.60
C SER A 420 -3.44 -4.90 1.82
N LYS A 421 -3.62 -6.20 2.09
CA LYS A 421 -2.95 -7.26 1.33
C LYS A 421 -3.38 -7.31 -0.13
N ILE A 422 -4.66 -7.05 -0.45
CA ILE A 422 -5.12 -6.92 -1.85
C ILE A 422 -4.36 -5.78 -2.56
N LEU A 423 -4.20 -4.64 -1.90
CA LEU A 423 -3.57 -3.45 -2.48
C LEU A 423 -2.04 -3.55 -2.61
N ASN A 424 -1.39 -4.23 -1.66
CA ASN A 424 0.06 -4.12 -1.45
C ASN A 424 0.83 -5.43 -1.65
N ILE A 425 0.17 -6.59 -1.64
CA ILE A 425 0.87 -7.90 -1.66
C ILE A 425 0.31 -8.83 -2.74
N GLY A 426 -1.00 -9.06 -2.76
CA GLY A 426 -1.64 -9.99 -3.67
C GLY A 426 -2.89 -10.64 -3.07
N GLU A 427 -3.77 -11.11 -3.94
CA GLU A 427 -5.07 -11.67 -3.56
C GLU A 427 -4.94 -12.99 -2.80
N ASN A 428 -3.96 -13.83 -3.14
CA ASN A 428 -3.70 -15.08 -2.44
C ASN A 428 -3.40 -14.85 -0.95
N GLN A 429 -2.52 -13.90 -0.63
CA GLN A 429 -2.18 -13.58 0.76
C GLN A 429 -3.34 -12.92 1.50
N ALA A 430 -4.17 -12.15 0.79
CA ALA A 430 -5.39 -11.59 1.36
C ALA A 430 -6.42 -12.69 1.68
N GLU A 431 -6.58 -13.67 0.79
CA GLU A 431 -7.46 -14.84 0.99
C GLU A 431 -6.99 -15.69 2.17
N GLU A 432 -5.69 -15.98 2.28
CA GLU A 432 -5.11 -16.67 3.43
C GLU A 432 -5.39 -15.95 4.75
N ALA A 433 -5.23 -14.61 4.77
CA ALA A 433 -5.55 -13.79 5.94
C ALA A 433 -7.03 -13.87 6.29
N LEU A 434 -7.91 -13.72 5.30
CA LEU A 434 -9.36 -13.80 5.48
C LEU A 434 -9.79 -15.17 6.03
N LEU A 435 -9.20 -16.25 5.54
CA LEU A 435 -9.46 -17.61 6.02
C LEU A 435 -8.98 -17.82 7.46
N TRP A 436 -7.86 -17.20 7.85
CA TRP A 436 -7.45 -17.20 9.26
C TRP A 436 -8.50 -16.51 10.14
N TRP A 437 -8.92 -15.28 9.80
CA TRP A 437 -9.97 -14.57 10.54
C TRP A 437 -11.26 -15.39 10.62
N LYS A 438 -11.66 -16.04 9.52
CA LYS A 438 -12.85 -16.89 9.47
C LYS A 438 -12.70 -18.11 10.36
N SER A 439 -11.52 -18.71 10.42
CA SER A 439 -11.26 -19.86 11.30
C SER A 439 -11.35 -19.49 12.78
N VAL A 440 -11.01 -18.25 13.15
CA VAL A 440 -11.04 -17.76 14.53
C VAL A 440 -12.43 -17.33 14.97
N PHE A 441 -13.16 -16.59 14.13
CA PHE A 441 -14.44 -15.94 14.47
C PHE A 441 -15.69 -16.59 13.84
N GLY A 442 -15.53 -17.47 12.85
CA GLY A 442 -16.65 -18.15 12.20
C GLY A 442 -17.70 -17.17 11.65
N ASP A 443 -18.94 -17.33 12.10
CA ASP A 443 -20.09 -16.51 11.68
C ASP A 443 -20.07 -15.07 12.20
N ASP A 444 -19.18 -14.76 13.16
CA ASP A 444 -18.99 -13.44 13.73
C ASP A 444 -17.95 -12.60 12.97
N LEU A 445 -17.42 -13.11 11.84
CA LEU A 445 -16.60 -12.34 10.90
C LEU A 445 -17.45 -11.73 9.79
N TYR A 446 -17.20 -10.45 9.50
CA TYR A 446 -17.82 -9.72 8.40
C TYR A 446 -16.76 -9.03 7.54
N VAL A 447 -16.91 -9.12 6.23
CA VAL A 447 -16.13 -8.33 5.26
C VAL A 447 -16.70 -6.92 5.21
N GLU A 448 -15.88 -5.94 5.58
CA GLU A 448 -16.24 -4.54 5.63
C GLU A 448 -16.08 -3.87 4.27
N LEU A 449 -17.10 -3.13 3.82
CA LEU A 449 -17.11 -2.41 2.56
C LEU A 449 -17.36 -0.92 2.79
N MET A 450 -16.53 -0.09 2.16
CA MET A 450 -16.62 1.37 2.19
C MET A 450 -16.63 1.93 0.77
N ARG A 451 -17.26 3.10 0.58
CA ARG A 451 -17.37 3.75 -0.74
C ARG A 451 -17.33 5.27 -0.63
N HIS A 452 -16.12 5.80 -0.52
CA HIS A 452 -15.77 7.22 -0.60
C HIS A 452 -15.40 7.68 -2.03
N ASN A 453 -15.60 6.81 -3.03
CA ASN A 453 -15.26 7.02 -4.45
C ASN A 453 -13.76 7.10 -4.74
N GLN A 454 -12.94 6.53 -3.85
CA GLN A 454 -11.50 6.44 -4.06
C GLN A 454 -11.16 5.30 -5.03
N GLU A 455 -10.02 5.40 -5.72
CA GLU A 455 -9.64 4.42 -6.74
C GLU A 455 -9.20 3.10 -6.12
N ASP A 456 -8.53 3.13 -4.98
CA ASP A 456 -8.19 1.96 -4.15
C ASP A 456 -9.45 1.18 -3.71
N GLU A 457 -10.50 1.85 -3.22
CA GLU A 457 -11.77 1.19 -2.89
C GLU A 457 -12.45 0.55 -4.10
N LYS A 458 -12.37 1.19 -5.28
CA LYS A 458 -12.91 0.63 -6.53
C LYS A 458 -12.16 -0.62 -6.97
N ARG A 459 -10.89 -0.77 -6.59
CA ARG A 459 -10.07 -1.97 -6.85
C ARG A 459 -10.30 -3.05 -5.80
N VAL A 460 -10.37 -2.68 -4.53
CA VAL A 460 -10.48 -3.63 -3.41
C VAL A 460 -11.87 -4.21 -3.26
N ASN A 461 -12.93 -3.39 -3.36
CA ASN A 461 -14.30 -3.85 -3.09
C ASN A 461 -14.74 -5.03 -3.98
N PRO A 462 -14.49 -5.06 -5.31
CA PRO A 462 -14.82 -6.22 -6.14
C PRO A 462 -14.18 -7.52 -5.61
N VAL A 463 -12.88 -7.47 -5.29
CA VAL A 463 -12.12 -8.61 -4.76
C VAL A 463 -12.67 -9.03 -3.38
N LEU A 464 -12.94 -8.08 -2.49
CA LEU A 464 -13.57 -8.37 -1.19
C LEU A 464 -14.94 -9.05 -1.34
N ILE A 465 -15.77 -8.58 -2.27
CA ILE A 465 -17.08 -9.17 -2.55
C ILE A 465 -16.94 -10.59 -3.11
N GLU A 466 -15.98 -10.81 -4.02
CA GLU A 466 -15.69 -12.13 -4.57
C GLU A 466 -15.22 -13.10 -3.47
N LEU A 467 -14.23 -12.70 -2.66
CA LEU A 467 -13.73 -13.50 -1.53
C LEU A 467 -14.82 -13.79 -0.51
N ALA A 468 -15.66 -12.80 -0.18
CA ALA A 468 -16.79 -12.98 0.72
C ALA A 468 -17.80 -14.01 0.18
N LYS A 469 -18.13 -13.95 -1.12
CA LYS A 469 -19.00 -14.95 -1.78
C LYS A 469 -18.35 -16.33 -1.83
N LYS A 470 -17.10 -16.43 -2.29
CA LYS A 470 -16.30 -17.66 -2.40
C LYS A 470 -16.27 -18.41 -1.07
N HIS A 471 -16.12 -17.68 0.03
CA HIS A 471 -15.99 -18.24 1.37
C HIS A 471 -17.26 -18.15 2.20
N ASN A 472 -18.41 -17.75 1.64
CA ASN A 472 -19.66 -17.60 2.40
C ASN A 472 -19.49 -16.78 3.69
N ILE A 473 -18.82 -15.63 3.59
CA ILE A 473 -18.65 -14.64 4.66
C ILE A 473 -19.60 -13.48 4.37
N LYS A 474 -20.27 -12.98 5.41
CA LYS A 474 -21.22 -11.87 5.26
C LYS A 474 -20.46 -10.58 5.00
N VAL A 475 -21.05 -9.69 4.21
CA VAL A 475 -20.54 -8.33 4.01
C VAL A 475 -21.30 -7.34 4.89
N VAL A 476 -20.65 -6.23 5.26
CA VAL A 476 -21.28 -5.12 5.95
C VAL A 476 -20.80 -3.79 5.38
N ALA A 477 -21.73 -2.85 5.18
CA ALA A 477 -21.41 -1.50 4.73
C ALA A 477 -21.11 -0.61 5.94
N THR A 478 -20.00 0.12 5.88
CA THR A 478 -19.61 1.13 6.87
C THR A 478 -19.05 2.36 6.16
N ASN A 479 -18.67 3.39 6.94
CA ASN A 479 -18.21 4.67 6.40
C ASN A 479 -17.04 5.29 7.19
N ASN A 480 -16.44 4.54 8.14
CA ASN A 480 -15.29 4.96 8.95
C ASN A 480 -15.27 6.46 9.33
N THR A 481 -16.20 6.88 10.20
CA THR A 481 -16.49 8.30 10.37
C THR A 481 -15.61 8.99 11.43
N TYR A 482 -15.11 10.18 11.10
CA TYR A 482 -14.27 11.01 12.00
C TYR A 482 -14.87 12.39 12.32
N TYR A 483 -15.95 12.76 11.63
CA TYR A 483 -16.71 13.99 11.79
C TYR A 483 -18.19 13.74 11.41
N CYS A 484 -19.13 14.51 11.97
CA CYS A 484 -20.58 14.23 11.82
C CYS A 484 -21.14 14.72 10.48
N LYS A 485 -20.78 15.94 10.05
CA LYS A 485 -21.33 16.55 8.84
C LYS A 485 -20.26 16.78 7.80
N LYS A 486 -20.64 16.76 6.53
CA LYS A 486 -19.70 16.99 5.42
C LYS A 486 -18.98 18.33 5.54
N GLU A 487 -19.65 19.36 6.04
CA GLU A 487 -19.09 20.69 6.26
C GLU A 487 -17.93 20.69 7.29
N ASP A 488 -17.87 19.70 8.18
CA ASP A 488 -16.84 19.59 9.23
C ASP A 488 -15.50 19.05 8.70
N ALA A 489 -15.44 18.63 7.43
CA ALA A 489 -14.24 18.06 6.82
C ALA A 489 -13.01 18.98 6.93
N ASN A 490 -13.19 20.30 6.81
CA ASN A 490 -12.09 21.25 6.97
C ASN A 490 -11.59 21.34 8.42
N ALA A 491 -12.47 21.25 9.42
CA ALA A 491 -12.07 21.24 10.82
C ALA A 491 -11.28 19.96 11.16
N HIS A 492 -11.70 18.83 10.60
CA HIS A 492 -10.99 17.56 10.72
C HIS A 492 -9.60 17.61 10.04
N ASP A 493 -9.50 18.16 8.83
CA ASP A 493 -8.22 18.37 8.14
C ASP A 493 -7.22 19.19 8.97
N ILE A 494 -7.68 20.27 9.60
CA ILE A 494 -6.87 21.08 10.51
C ILE A 494 -6.40 20.25 11.73
N LEU A 495 -7.26 19.39 12.29
CA LEU A 495 -6.89 18.51 13.41
C LEU A 495 -5.75 17.55 13.00
N LEU A 496 -5.83 16.97 11.79
CA LEU A 496 -4.79 16.09 11.26
C LEU A 496 -3.47 16.85 11.03
N CYS A 497 -3.53 18.10 10.56
CA CYS A 497 -2.35 18.97 10.46
C CYS A 497 -1.69 19.19 11.83
N VAL A 498 -2.49 19.43 12.88
CA VAL A 498 -1.99 19.55 14.26
C VAL A 498 -1.33 18.26 14.73
N LYS A 499 -1.93 17.09 14.45
CA LYS A 499 -1.35 15.78 14.76
C LYS A 499 0.01 15.57 14.08
N ALA A 500 0.10 15.94 12.80
CA ALA A 500 1.31 15.77 12.01
C ALA A 500 2.40 16.81 12.30
N GLY A 501 2.06 17.91 12.98
CA GLY A 501 2.95 19.06 13.13
C GLY A 501 3.15 19.83 11.81
N GLU A 502 2.17 19.74 10.91
CA GLU A 502 2.20 20.30 9.56
C GLU A 502 1.27 21.51 9.41
N LYS A 503 1.50 22.33 8.39
CA LYS A 503 0.61 23.44 8.04
C LYS A 503 -0.49 22.94 7.11
N GLN A 504 -1.70 23.50 7.21
CA GLN A 504 -2.76 23.21 6.24
C GLN A 504 -2.38 23.58 4.80
N ALA A 505 -1.49 24.56 4.63
CA ALA A 505 -0.96 24.93 3.32
C ALA A 505 0.05 23.90 2.76
N THR A 506 0.53 22.94 3.56
CA THR A 506 1.33 21.83 3.06
C THR A 506 0.46 21.07 2.06
N PRO A 507 0.91 20.86 0.80
CA PRO A 507 0.14 20.11 -0.18
C PRO A 507 -0.33 18.79 0.44
N ILE A 508 -1.61 18.46 0.25
CA ILE A 508 -2.15 17.17 0.66
C ILE A 508 -1.30 16.11 -0.03
N GLY A 509 -0.39 15.52 0.72
CA GLY A 509 0.49 14.48 0.22
C GLY A 509 -0.32 13.23 -0.08
N ARG A 510 0.31 12.26 -0.74
CA ARG A 510 -0.12 10.87 -0.62
C ARG A 510 0.19 10.45 0.82
N GLY A 511 -0.76 10.66 1.72
CA GLY A 511 -0.72 10.04 3.05
C GLY A 511 -0.64 8.53 2.88
N ARG A 512 0.18 7.90 3.72
CA ARG A 512 0.32 6.43 3.82
C ARG A 512 -1.01 5.73 3.80
#